data_AF-A0A183DCX9-F1
#
_entry.id   AF-A0A183DCX9-F1
#
_cell.length_a   1.000
_cell.length_b   1.000
_cell.length_c   1.000
_cell.angle_alpha   90.00
_cell.angle_beta   90.00
_cell.angle_gamma   90.00
#
_symmetry.space_group_name_H-M   'P 1'
#
loop_
_entity.id
_entity.type
_entity.pdbx_description
1 polymer ?
#
loop_
_entity_poly.entity_id
_entity_poly.type
_entity_poly.pdbx_seq_one_letter_code
_entity_poly.pdbx_strand_id
1 'polypeptide(L)'
;LDTIPSVTVGEEIEHFWVCRNMNADQFMYVHDCTVNPEFNTGNDPVIVDSHGCTTDSLAMGPIQYSRDGHRASAKHFAYKFAGHPNLLFKCSISICRKSVVACRYGDNTPMLKVSCWKNEKLETDKE
;
A
#
# COMPACT_ATOMS: atom_id res chain seq x y z
N LEU A 1 9.19 -12.53 -30.57
CA LEU A 1 8.61 -11.26 -30.10
C LEU A 1 8.06 -11.55 -28.72
N ASP A 2 8.82 -11.24 -27.68
CA ASP A 2 8.32 -11.29 -26.31
C ASP A 2 7.20 -10.25 -26.20
N THR A 3 5.97 -10.71 -26.02
CA THR A 3 4.87 -9.84 -25.64
C THR A 3 5.14 -9.33 -24.23
N ILE A 4 5.22 -8.00 -24.06
CA ILE A 4 5.21 -7.39 -22.74
C ILE A 4 3.90 -7.83 -22.07
N PRO A 5 3.94 -8.54 -20.93
CA PRO A 5 2.71 -8.96 -20.26
C PRO A 5 1.90 -7.71 -19.90
N SER A 6 0.70 -7.60 -20.46
CA SER A 6 -0.24 -6.51 -20.21
C SER A 6 -1.40 -7.01 -19.37
N VAL A 7 -1.86 -6.19 -18.43
CA VAL A 7 -3.04 -6.45 -17.62
C VAL A 7 -4.26 -5.72 -18.22
N THR A 8 -5.41 -6.37 -18.24
CA THR A 8 -6.68 -5.79 -18.67
C THR A 8 -7.36 -5.10 -17.49
N VAL A 9 -8.01 -3.96 -17.72
CA VAL A 9 -8.82 -3.28 -16.70
C VAL A 9 -9.83 -4.28 -16.09
N GLY A 10 -9.88 -4.33 -14.76
CA GLY A 10 -10.72 -5.26 -14.00
C GLY A 10 -10.07 -6.59 -13.63
N GLU A 11 -8.87 -6.91 -14.12
CA GLU A 11 -8.11 -8.07 -13.65
C GLU A 11 -7.51 -7.81 -12.26
N GLU A 12 -7.42 -8.85 -11.41
CA GLU A 12 -6.82 -8.73 -10.08
C GLU A 12 -5.28 -8.59 -10.18
N ILE A 13 -4.74 -7.59 -9.49
CA ILE A 13 -3.31 -7.36 -9.32
C ILE A 13 -2.98 -7.52 -7.83
N GLU A 14 -1.90 -8.25 -7.54
CA GLU A 14 -1.32 -8.35 -6.21
C GLU A 14 0.08 -7.72 -6.19
N HIS A 15 0.26 -6.70 -5.36
CA HIS A 15 1.57 -6.20 -4.98
C HIS A 15 2.13 -7.10 -3.88
N PHE A 16 3.38 -7.52 -4.01
CA PHE A 16 4.02 -8.44 -3.07
C PHE A 16 5.43 -7.97 -2.73
N TRP A 17 5.68 -7.75 -1.44
CA TRP A 17 6.98 -7.30 -0.93
C TRP A 17 7.60 -8.37 -0.04
N VAL A 18 8.92 -8.56 -0.19
CA VAL A 18 9.70 -9.50 0.63
C VAL A 18 11.01 -8.85 1.04
N CYS A 19 11.23 -8.76 2.34
CA CYS A 19 12.53 -8.42 2.90
C CYS A 19 13.25 -9.70 3.30
N ARG A 20 14.38 -10.00 2.64
CA ARG A 20 15.24 -11.13 2.98
C ARG A 20 16.25 -10.71 4.06
N ASN A 21 16.66 -11.65 4.91
CA ASN A 21 17.69 -11.46 5.94
C ASN A 21 17.30 -10.47 7.06
N MET A 22 16.03 -10.47 7.47
CA MET A 22 15.59 -9.71 8.64
C MET A 22 15.74 -10.54 9.92
N ASN A 23 16.07 -9.87 11.02
CA ASN A 23 16.08 -10.50 12.33
C ASN A 23 14.65 -10.75 12.83
N ALA A 24 14.47 -11.68 13.77
CA ALA A 24 13.16 -12.04 14.33
C ALA A 24 12.46 -10.89 15.09
N ASP A 25 13.22 -9.89 15.54
CA ASP A 25 12.72 -8.68 16.20
C ASP A 25 12.36 -7.56 15.21
N GLN A 26 12.64 -7.74 13.92
CA GLN A 26 12.37 -6.75 12.88
C GLN A 26 11.12 -7.11 12.05
N PHE A 27 10.46 -6.09 11.51
CA PHE A 27 9.36 -6.23 10.55
C PHE A 27 9.36 -5.09 9.52
N MET A 28 8.85 -5.38 8.32
CA MET A 28 8.67 -4.43 7.24
C MET A 28 7.42 -3.58 7.51
N TYR A 29 7.48 -2.31 7.11
CA TYR A 29 6.35 -1.39 7.14
C TYR A 29 6.29 -0.60 5.83
N VAL A 30 5.23 -0.83 5.06
CA VAL A 30 4.91 -0.18 3.78
C VAL A 30 4.01 1.02 4.04
N HIS A 31 4.40 2.19 3.56
CA HIS A 31 3.70 3.46 3.79
C HIS A 31 4.03 4.46 2.67
N ASP A 32 3.30 5.58 2.64
CA ASP A 32 3.50 6.66 1.67
C ASP A 32 3.57 6.14 0.22
N CYS A 33 2.53 5.42 -0.19
CA CYS A 33 2.39 4.95 -1.56
C CYS A 33 1.67 5.97 -2.42
N THR A 34 2.18 6.21 -3.62
CA THR A 34 1.54 7.02 -4.65
C THR A 34 1.40 6.28 -5.97
N VAL A 35 0.45 6.72 -6.80
CA VAL A 35 0.24 6.20 -8.15
C VAL A 35 0.07 7.31 -9.18
N ASN A 36 0.84 7.27 -10.26
CA ASN A 36 0.75 8.27 -11.33
C ASN A 36 1.29 7.67 -12.64
N PRO A 37 0.85 8.09 -13.84
CA PRO A 37 1.51 7.70 -15.09
C PRO A 37 2.96 8.20 -15.18
N GLU A 38 3.26 9.35 -14.55
CA GLU A 38 4.61 9.91 -14.37
C GLU A 38 4.75 10.52 -12.97
N PHE A 39 5.92 10.34 -12.34
CA PHE A 39 6.22 10.92 -11.03
C PHE A 39 6.84 12.32 -11.15
N ASN A 40 6.85 13.06 -10.03
CA ASN A 40 7.42 14.41 -9.90
C ASN A 40 6.60 15.52 -10.60
N THR A 41 5.30 15.28 -10.78
CA THR A 41 4.36 16.28 -11.32
C THR A 41 3.84 17.26 -10.25
N GLY A 42 4.25 17.06 -8.99
CA GLY A 42 3.87 17.90 -7.84
C GLY A 42 2.57 17.48 -7.16
N ASN A 43 1.79 16.57 -7.75
CA ASN A 43 0.47 16.13 -7.25
C ASN A 43 0.29 14.61 -7.42
N ASP A 44 1.26 13.79 -7.02
CA ASP A 44 1.10 12.33 -7.08
C ASP A 44 0.03 11.89 -6.06
N PRO A 45 -1.12 11.32 -6.50
CA PRO A 45 -2.16 10.84 -5.58
C PRO A 45 -1.61 9.84 -4.56
N VAL A 46 -1.81 10.11 -3.28
CA VAL A 46 -1.48 9.19 -2.19
C VAL A 46 -2.58 8.13 -2.11
N ILE A 47 -2.19 6.86 -2.22
CA ILE A 47 -3.06 5.67 -2.16
C ILE A 47 -2.86 4.86 -0.88
N VAL A 48 -1.71 5.03 -0.22
CA VAL A 48 -1.44 4.56 1.14
C VAL A 48 -0.73 5.69 1.87
N ASP A 49 -1.29 6.13 3.00
CA ASP A 49 -0.73 7.24 3.77
C ASP A 49 0.51 6.84 4.60
N SER A 50 1.02 7.79 5.37
CA SER A 50 2.16 7.60 6.26
C SER A 50 1.89 6.64 7.43
N HIS A 51 0.62 6.33 7.71
CA HIS A 51 0.16 5.34 8.71
C HIS A 51 -0.07 3.95 8.09
N GLY A 52 0.27 3.75 6.81
CA GLY A 52 0.11 2.48 6.12
C GLY A 52 -1.35 2.21 5.76
N CYS A 53 -2.18 3.25 5.81
CA CYS A 53 -3.61 3.17 5.56
C CYS A 53 -3.95 3.52 4.13
N THR A 54 -4.67 2.60 3.49
CA THR A 54 -5.25 2.83 2.17
C THR A 54 -6.20 4.02 2.21
N THR A 55 -5.96 5.01 1.34
CA THR A 55 -6.79 6.22 1.21
C THR A 55 -7.83 6.09 0.10
N ASP A 56 -7.58 5.23 -0.89
CA ASP A 56 -8.50 4.89 -1.98
C ASP A 56 -8.49 3.38 -2.21
N SER A 57 -9.60 2.73 -1.86
CA SER A 57 -9.76 1.26 -1.93
C SER A 57 -9.86 0.70 -3.36
N LEU A 58 -10.15 1.55 -4.36
CA LEU A 58 -10.12 1.13 -5.77
C LEU A 58 -8.68 1.09 -6.28
N ALA A 59 -7.85 2.03 -5.83
CA ALA A 59 -6.47 2.18 -6.27
C ALA A 59 -5.50 1.19 -5.60
N MET A 60 -5.77 0.81 -4.34
CA MET A 60 -4.95 -0.13 -3.58
C MET A 60 -5.79 -0.83 -2.51
N GLY A 61 -5.54 -2.11 -2.25
CA GLY A 61 -6.14 -2.80 -1.11
C GLY A 61 -5.41 -2.53 0.21
N PRO A 62 -5.96 -2.99 1.35
CA PRO A 62 -5.25 -2.89 2.62
C PRO A 62 -3.96 -3.71 2.59
N ILE A 63 -2.87 -3.17 3.17
CA ILE A 63 -1.61 -3.89 3.29
C ILE A 63 -1.74 -5.00 4.34
N GLN A 64 -1.47 -6.24 3.92
CA GLN A 64 -1.54 -7.43 4.76
C GLN A 64 -0.14 -7.97 4.99
N TYR A 65 0.28 -8.05 6.26
CA TYR A 65 1.59 -8.58 6.62
C TYR A 65 1.53 -10.05 7.01
N SER A 66 2.59 -10.79 6.71
CA SER A 66 2.81 -12.11 7.29
C SER A 66 3.00 -12.02 8.80
N ARG A 67 2.80 -13.14 9.51
CA ARG A 67 2.93 -13.20 10.98
C ARG A 67 4.31 -12.76 11.48
N ASP A 68 5.37 -13.07 10.73
CA ASP A 68 6.75 -12.65 11.04
C ASP A 68 7.07 -11.21 10.61
N GLY A 69 6.22 -10.60 9.77
CA GLY A 69 6.41 -9.26 9.23
C GLY A 69 7.48 -9.14 8.15
N HIS A 70 7.94 -10.26 7.59
CA HIS A 70 8.97 -10.27 6.54
C HIS A 70 8.38 -10.23 5.12
N ARG A 71 7.06 -10.42 5.01
CA ARG A 71 6.30 -10.34 3.76
C ARG A 71 5.09 -9.42 3.95
N ALA A 72 4.71 -8.73 2.90
CA ALA A 72 3.45 -8.01 2.82
C ALA A 72 2.84 -8.18 1.44
N SER A 73 1.51 -8.11 1.36
CA SER A 73 0.81 -8.01 0.09
C SER A 73 -0.37 -7.05 0.14
N ALA A 74 -0.77 -6.57 -1.04
CA ALA A 74 -1.95 -5.76 -1.22
C ALA A 74 -2.58 -6.08 -2.58
N LYS A 75 -3.91 -6.22 -2.60
CA LYS A 75 -4.66 -6.61 -3.79
C LYS A 75 -5.58 -5.49 -4.24
N HIS A 76 -5.70 -5.29 -5.54
CA HIS A 76 -6.70 -4.40 -6.13
C HIS A 76 -7.03 -4.86 -7.56
N PHE A 77 -8.02 -4.24 -8.19
CA PHE A 77 -8.31 -4.48 -9.60
C PHE A 77 -7.56 -3.49 -10.48
N ALA A 78 -7.13 -3.92 -11.66
CA ALA A 78 -6.45 -3.07 -12.62
C ALA A 78 -7.35 -1.91 -13.07
N TYR A 79 -6.81 -0.70 -13.07
CA TYR A 79 -7.48 0.53 -13.51
C TYR A 79 -6.52 1.37 -14.37
N LYS A 80 -6.99 2.50 -14.90
CA LYS A 80 -6.16 3.44 -15.66
C LYS A 80 -6.67 4.87 -15.54
N PHE A 81 -5.78 5.84 -15.74
CA PHE A 81 -6.17 7.22 -16.00
C PHE A 81 -6.56 7.41 -17.47
N ALA A 82 -7.55 8.27 -17.73
CA ALA A 82 -7.91 8.61 -19.10
C ALA A 82 -6.70 9.18 -19.86
N GLY A 83 -6.51 8.74 -21.11
CA GLY A 83 -5.41 9.19 -21.96
C GLY A 83 -4.03 8.62 -21.63
N HIS A 84 -3.88 7.80 -20.57
CA HIS A 84 -2.58 7.24 -20.17
C HIS A 84 -2.61 5.70 -20.25
N PRO A 85 -1.64 5.07 -20.92
CA PRO A 85 -1.62 3.61 -21.11
C PRO A 85 -1.01 2.86 -19.93
N ASN A 86 -0.35 3.54 -18.99
CA ASN A 86 0.41 2.96 -17.89
C ASN A 86 0.09 3.62 -16.55
N LEU A 87 0.35 2.87 -15.48
CA LEU A 87 0.37 3.34 -14.09
C LEU A 87 1.74 3.00 -13.48
N LEU A 88 2.30 3.92 -12.72
CA LEU A 88 3.49 3.68 -11.92
C LEU A 88 3.12 3.78 -10.45
N PHE A 89 3.56 2.79 -9.66
CA PHE A 89 3.36 2.76 -8.21
C PHE A 89 4.70 3.00 -7.51
N LYS A 90 4.70 3.88 -6.50
CA LYS A 90 5.89 4.19 -5.69
C LYS A 90 5.50 4.15 -4.23
N CYS A 91 6.14 3.28 -3.45
CA CYS A 91 5.92 3.16 -2.01
C CYS A 91 7.23 3.34 -1.25
N SER A 92 7.13 3.90 -0.05
CA SER A 92 8.22 3.85 0.92
C SER A 92 8.11 2.58 1.76
N ILE A 93 9.27 1.99 2.08
CA ILE A 93 9.36 0.81 2.93
C ILE A 93 10.36 1.08 4.04
N SER A 94 9.88 1.02 5.28
CA SER A 94 10.68 1.14 6.49
C SER A 94 10.91 -0.23 7.13
N ILE A 95 12.09 -0.41 7.74
CA ILE A 95 12.40 -1.58 8.57
C ILE A 95 12.29 -1.17 10.03
N CYS A 96 11.31 -1.74 10.71
CA CYS A 96 10.99 -1.45 12.10
C CYS A 96 11.46 -2.57 13.04
N ARG A 97 11.71 -2.23 14.30
CA ARG A 97 11.96 -3.19 15.39
C ARG A 97 10.80 -3.20 16.37
N LYS A 98 10.39 -4.38 16.85
CA LYS A 98 9.27 -4.57 17.79
C LYS A 98 9.44 -3.81 19.11
N SER A 99 10.68 -3.56 19.53
CA SER A 99 11.03 -2.85 20.75
C SER A 99 10.98 -1.32 20.62
N VAL A 100 10.92 -0.77 19.41
CA VAL A 100 10.98 0.68 19.16
C VAL A 100 9.58 1.28 19.24
N VAL A 101 9.39 2.29 20.11
CA VAL A 101 8.09 2.96 20.32
C VAL A 101 7.62 3.68 19.05
N ALA A 102 8.52 4.29 18.28
CA ALA A 102 8.19 4.95 17.01
C ALA A 102 7.65 3.98 15.93
N CYS A 103 7.80 2.66 16.13
CA CYS A 103 7.25 1.62 15.26
C CYS A 103 5.90 1.09 15.77
N ARG A 104 5.15 1.93 16.48
CA ARG A 104 3.83 1.62 17.06
C ARG A 104 2.87 2.77 16.78
N TYR A 105 1.60 2.43 16.64
CA TYR A 105 0.52 3.41 16.63
C TYR A 105 0.32 4.02 18.02
N GLY A 106 -0.44 5.11 18.10
CA GLY A 106 -0.70 5.82 19.36
C GLY A 106 -1.41 4.97 20.43
N ASP A 107 -2.03 3.86 20.04
CA ASP A 107 -2.65 2.87 20.93
C ASP A 107 -1.67 1.75 21.37
N ASN A 108 -0.38 1.92 21.07
CA ASN A 108 0.72 0.98 21.34
C ASN A 108 0.69 -0.31 20.48
N THR A 109 -0.21 -0.42 19.51
CA THR A 109 -0.26 -1.52 18.53
C THR A 109 0.96 -1.45 17.60
N PRO A 110 1.70 -2.55 17.36
CA PRO A 110 2.79 -2.55 16.38
C PRO A 110 2.27 -2.25 14.97
N MET A 111 3.02 -1.47 14.18
CA MET A 111 2.66 -1.12 12.79
C MET A 111 2.61 -2.32 11.81
N LEU A 112 2.83 -3.53 12.33
CA LEU A 112 2.59 -4.81 11.66
C LEU A 112 1.09 -5.15 11.51
N LYS A 113 0.24 -4.55 12.37
CA LYS A 113 -1.22 -4.67 12.28
C LYS A 113 -1.79 -3.30 11.95
N VAL A 114 -1.98 -3.04 10.67
CA VAL A 114 -2.52 -1.76 10.20
C VAL A 114 -3.88 -1.51 10.85
N SER A 115 -3.95 -0.53 11.74
CA SER A 115 -5.16 -0.13 12.46
C SER A 115 -5.68 1.16 11.86
N CYS A 116 -6.21 1.09 10.63
CA CYS A 116 -6.88 2.24 10.03
C CYS A 116 -8.20 2.46 10.75
N TRP A 117 -8.35 3.60 11.40
CA TRP A 117 -9.65 4.02 11.89
C TRP A 117 -10.54 4.26 10.68
N LYS A 118 -11.45 3.32 10.43
CA LYS A 118 -12.52 3.51 9.46
C LYS A 118 -13.37 4.70 9.93
N ASN A 119 -13.26 5.83 9.26
CA ASN A 119 -14.39 6.75 9.17
C ASN A 119 -15.40 6.12 8.21
N GLU A 120 -16.12 5.08 8.66
CA GLU A 120 -17.25 4.46 7.95
C GLU A 120 -18.51 5.36 8.03
N LYS A 121 -18.34 6.67 7.93
CA LYS A 121 -19.41 7.67 7.86
C LYS A 121 -18.96 8.84 6.99
N LEU A 122 -19.24 8.77 5.68
CA LEU A 122 -19.57 9.90 4.79
C LEU A 122 -19.67 9.47 3.31
N GLU A 123 -20.29 8.33 2.98
CA GLU A 123 -20.74 8.02 1.60
C GLU A 123 -22.10 7.29 1.58
N THR A 124 -23.00 7.67 2.49
CA THR A 124 -24.44 7.48 2.30
C THR A 124 -25.07 8.84 2.56
N ASP A 125 -25.21 9.63 1.50
CA ASP A 125 -26.19 10.71 1.30
C ASP A 125 -25.68 11.66 0.19
N LYS A 126 -25.69 11.16 -1.05
CA LYS A 126 -25.89 11.97 -2.26
C LYS A 126 -26.66 11.14 -3.28
N GLU A 127 -27.95 10.99 -3.02
CA GLU A 127 -28.97 10.88 -4.05
C GLU A 127 -29.76 12.20 -4.08
#